data_AF-A0A969V2P0-F1
#
_entry.id   AF-A0A969V2P0-F1
#
_cell.length_a   1.000
_cell.length_b   1.000
_cell.length_c   1.000
_cell.angle_alpha   90.00
_cell.angle_beta   90.00
_cell.angle_gamma   90.00
#
_symmetry.space_group_name_H-M   'P 1'
#
loop_
_entity.id
_entity.type
_entity.pdbx_description
1 polymer ?
#
loop_
_entity_poly.entity_id
_entity_poly.type
_entity_poly.pdbx_seq_one_letter_code
_entity_poly.pdbx_strand_id
1 'polypeptide(L)'
;MKVPEIILNNLYKMTQMQESFGMNMVALVDDQPRLLNLKQFLEAFLRHRREVVTRRNVFELRKARDRGHVLEGLAVALSNVDEIVELIKSAQTPAEAKIKLMSRVWRSKLVEEMLARASGDQAEAFRPENLSKEFGLGNSGYRLSETQTQRILEMQLQRLTGLEQDKIVAEYKEVMDKIADLLDILSKPERVTSIIVAELKEIKSQFGDKRRSEIVVSGQEMSIEDLIANEDVVVTMSHTGYIKYQPVADYRAQKRGGRGKQATATKEDDFIENLFIAKTHDYVLCFSNKGRVHWLKVYEIPQGSRGSRGSQLSIVAVAAE
;
A
#
# COMPACT_ATOMS: atom_id res chain seq x y z
N MET A 1 -0.43 -1.09 -42.14
CA MET A 1 -0.57 -0.02 -41.14
C MET A 1 -0.58 1.32 -41.86
N LYS A 2 -1.37 2.31 -41.43
CA LYS A 2 -1.32 3.65 -42.03
C LYS A 2 -0.04 4.35 -41.58
N VAL A 3 0.57 5.18 -42.42
CA VAL A 3 1.81 5.95 -42.12
C VAL A 3 1.82 6.61 -40.72
N PRO A 4 0.71 7.17 -40.19
CA PRO A 4 0.70 7.76 -38.83
C PRO A 4 0.90 6.76 -37.69
N GLU A 5 0.42 5.51 -37.82
CA GLU A 5 0.59 4.47 -36.80
C GLU A 5 2.07 4.06 -36.68
N ILE A 6 2.76 3.98 -37.83
CA ILE A 6 4.20 3.68 -37.88
C ILE A 6 5.04 4.81 -37.26
N ILE A 7 4.66 6.08 -37.47
CA ILE A 7 5.34 7.21 -36.84
C ILE A 7 5.15 7.16 -35.32
N LEU A 8 3.93 6.92 -34.84
CA LEU A 8 3.63 6.79 -33.41
C LEU A 8 4.43 5.64 -32.77
N ASN A 9 4.50 4.51 -33.46
CA ASN A 9 5.32 3.37 -33.06
C ASN A 9 6.81 3.76 -32.93
N ASN A 10 7.37 4.42 -33.94
CA ASN A 10 8.75 4.91 -33.88
C ASN A 10 8.96 5.91 -32.72
N LEU A 11 7.98 6.76 -32.43
CA LEU A 11 8.03 7.65 -31.26
C LEU A 11 8.05 6.87 -29.94
N TYR A 12 7.19 5.87 -29.76
CA TYR A 12 7.23 5.03 -28.55
C TYR A 12 8.59 4.33 -28.38
N LYS A 13 9.21 3.85 -29.46
CA LYS A 13 10.50 3.16 -29.41
C LYS A 13 11.69 4.09 -29.13
N MET A 14 11.67 5.29 -29.69
CA MET A 14 12.84 6.19 -29.68
C MET A 14 12.74 7.33 -28.66
N THR A 15 11.62 7.47 -27.95
CA THR A 15 11.38 8.56 -26.98
C THR A 15 10.90 8.04 -25.63
N GLN A 16 10.87 8.93 -24.62
CA GLN A 16 10.37 8.64 -23.27
C GLN A 16 8.84 8.50 -23.17
N MET A 17 8.12 8.47 -24.30
CA MET A 17 6.68 8.20 -24.31
C MET A 17 6.36 6.77 -23.84
N GLN A 18 7.33 5.85 -23.89
CA GLN A 18 7.27 4.52 -23.32
C GLN A 18 8.56 4.22 -22.55
N GLU A 19 8.44 3.89 -21.27
CA GLU A 19 9.57 3.56 -20.40
C GLU A 19 9.30 2.30 -19.60
N SER A 20 10.36 1.56 -19.29
CA SER A 20 10.31 0.44 -18.35
C SER A 20 10.51 0.91 -16.92
N PHE A 21 9.69 0.41 -15.99
CA PHE A 21 9.87 0.67 -14.56
C PHE A 21 10.27 -0.62 -13.83
N GLY A 22 11.48 -0.63 -13.24
CA GLY A 22 11.99 -1.76 -12.46
C GLY A 22 11.34 -1.83 -11.08
N MET A 23 10.35 -2.71 -10.90
CA MET A 23 9.70 -2.92 -9.61
C MET A 23 10.55 -3.84 -8.72
N ASN A 24 10.94 -3.37 -7.54
CA ASN A 24 11.62 -4.19 -6.53
C ASN A 24 10.99 -3.98 -5.14
N MET A 25 10.31 -5.00 -4.63
CA MET A 25 9.54 -4.97 -3.39
C MET A 25 10.39 -5.39 -2.17
N VAL A 26 11.42 -4.62 -1.84
CA VAL A 26 12.28 -4.87 -0.68
C VAL A 26 11.96 -3.90 0.46
N ALA A 27 11.81 -4.45 1.68
CA ALA A 27 11.58 -3.66 2.89
C ALA A 27 12.30 -4.29 4.09
N LEU A 28 12.42 -3.53 5.18
CA LEU A 28 12.93 -4.04 6.45
C LEU A 28 11.80 -4.75 7.21
N VAL A 29 12.06 -5.99 7.64
CA VAL A 29 11.22 -6.73 8.58
C VAL A 29 12.11 -7.18 9.72
N ASP A 30 11.80 -6.72 10.93
CA ASP A 30 12.61 -6.96 12.13
C ASP A 30 14.09 -6.56 11.92
N ASP A 31 14.28 -5.32 11.43
CA ASP A 31 15.58 -4.71 11.09
C ASP A 31 16.42 -5.45 10.03
N GLN A 32 15.82 -6.37 9.28
CA GLN A 32 16.49 -7.11 8.21
C GLN A 32 15.87 -6.83 6.84
N PRO A 33 16.67 -6.57 5.79
CA PRO A 33 16.15 -6.38 4.43
C PRO A 33 15.63 -7.70 3.87
N ARG A 34 14.36 -7.70 3.43
CA ARG A 34 13.70 -8.87 2.85
C ARG A 34 12.94 -8.47 1.59
N LEU A 35 12.98 -9.33 0.59
CA LEU A 35 12.08 -9.26 -0.56
C LEU A 35 10.71 -9.79 -0.15
N LEU A 36 9.65 -9.00 -0.36
CA LEU A 36 8.30 -9.31 0.07
C LEU A 36 7.34 -9.31 -1.12
N ASN A 37 6.34 -10.20 -1.07
CA ASN A 37 5.19 -10.13 -1.95
C ASN A 37 4.07 -9.27 -1.34
N LEU A 38 3.01 -9.00 -2.11
CA LEU A 38 1.88 -8.17 -1.66
C LEU A 38 1.20 -8.74 -0.40
N LYS A 39 1.03 -10.06 -0.30
CA LYS A 39 0.42 -10.70 0.88
C LYS A 39 1.26 -10.44 2.14
N GLN A 40 2.57 -10.60 2.05
CA GLN A 40 3.49 -10.37 3.17
C GLN A 40 3.48 -8.91 3.63
N PHE A 41 3.41 -7.95 2.70
CA PHE A 41 3.23 -6.53 3.05
C PHE A 41 1.93 -6.28 3.82
N LEU A 42 0.81 -6.83 3.34
CA LEU A 42 -0.49 -6.68 4.00
C LEU A 42 -0.50 -7.35 5.38
N GLU A 43 0.10 -8.52 5.53
CA GLU A 43 0.24 -9.21 6.81
C GLU A 43 1.08 -8.41 7.81
N ALA A 44 2.20 -7.83 7.38
CA ALA A 44 3.03 -6.97 8.22
C ALA A 44 2.27 -5.71 8.66
N PHE A 45 1.57 -5.05 7.73
CA PHE A 45 0.72 -3.90 8.03
C PHE A 45 -0.37 -4.24 9.05
N LEU A 46 -1.11 -5.34 8.84
CA LEU A 46 -2.18 -5.76 9.75
C LEU A 46 -1.64 -6.17 11.12
N ARG A 47 -0.47 -6.81 11.20
CA ARG A 47 0.21 -7.12 12.46
C ARG A 47 0.52 -5.85 13.23
N HIS A 48 1.13 -4.87 12.57
CA HIS A 48 1.44 -3.57 13.18
C HIS A 48 0.15 -2.85 13.65
N ARG A 49 -0.91 -2.85 12.84
CA ARG A 49 -2.21 -2.26 13.24
C ARG A 49 -2.79 -2.93 14.49
N ARG A 50 -2.74 -4.26 14.58
CA ARG A 50 -3.19 -4.99 15.77
C ARG A 50 -2.38 -4.60 16.99
N GLU A 51 -1.06 -4.57 16.90
CA GLU A 51 -0.19 -4.16 18.00
C GLU A 51 -0.50 -2.75 18.47
N VAL A 52 -0.58 -1.78 17.55
CA VAL A 52 -0.87 -0.38 17.88
C VAL A 52 -2.24 -0.23 18.54
N VAL A 53 -3.27 -0.86 18.00
CA VAL A 53 -4.62 -0.80 18.57
C VAL A 53 -4.67 -1.45 19.95
N THR A 54 -4.03 -2.62 20.15
CA THR A 54 -3.95 -3.26 21.46
C THR A 54 -3.21 -2.38 22.46
N ARG A 55 -2.03 -1.86 22.12
CA ARG A 55 -1.24 -0.97 22.99
C ARG A 55 -2.01 0.30 23.38
N ARG A 56 -2.73 0.90 22.42
CA ARG A 56 -3.60 2.06 22.67
C ARG A 56 -4.68 1.72 23.70
N ASN A 57 -5.37 0.59 23.53
CA ASN A 57 -6.43 0.18 24.46
C ASN A 57 -5.89 -0.19 25.85
N VAL A 58 -4.73 -0.83 25.94
CA VAL A 58 -4.05 -1.10 27.23
C VAL A 58 -3.70 0.20 27.95
N PHE A 59 -3.16 1.18 27.22
CA PHE A 59 -2.85 2.49 27.79
C PHE A 59 -4.10 3.22 28.29
N GLU A 60 -5.17 3.26 27.47
CA GLU A 60 -6.45 3.87 27.86
C GLU A 60 -7.10 3.15 29.05
N LEU A 61 -6.99 1.82 29.12
CA LEU A 61 -7.49 1.02 30.24
C LEU A 61 -6.77 1.37 31.53
N ARG A 62 -5.43 1.45 31.50
CA ARG A 62 -4.64 1.86 32.68
C ARG A 62 -5.04 3.26 33.17
N LYS A 63 -5.15 4.22 32.25
CA LYS A 63 -5.58 5.59 32.58
C LYS A 63 -7.01 5.62 33.14
N ALA A 64 -7.92 4.82 32.59
CA ALA A 64 -9.29 4.73 33.06
C ALA A 64 -9.37 4.11 34.46
N ARG A 65 -8.61 3.04 34.74
CA ARG A 65 -8.49 2.43 36.09
C ARG A 65 -7.95 3.42 37.12
N ASP A 66 -6.89 4.15 36.79
CA ASP A 66 -6.31 5.16 37.69
C ASP A 66 -7.33 6.28 38.01
N ARG A 67 -8.10 6.72 37.02
CA ARG A 67 -9.18 7.71 37.21
C ARG A 67 -10.35 7.14 38.01
N GLY A 68 -10.77 5.91 37.69
CA GLY A 68 -11.83 5.19 38.36
C GLY A 68 -11.54 5.02 39.84
N HIS A 69 -10.31 4.63 40.19
CA HIS A 69 -9.84 4.50 41.57
C HIS A 69 -9.99 5.80 42.38
N VAL A 70 -9.65 6.95 41.79
CA VAL A 70 -9.84 8.24 42.46
C VAL A 70 -11.33 8.56 42.66
N LEU A 71 -12.15 8.38 41.62
CA LEU A 71 -13.59 8.64 41.68
C LEU A 71 -14.32 7.73 42.66
N GLU A 72 -13.90 6.46 42.74
CA GLU A 72 -14.40 5.46 43.70
C GLU A 72 -14.15 5.94 45.13
N GLY A 73 -12.95 6.41 45.45
CA GLY A 73 -12.62 6.95 46.78
C GLY A 73 -13.43 8.21 47.11
N LEU A 74 -13.63 9.11 46.14
CA LEU A 74 -14.49 10.27 46.30
C LEU A 74 -15.96 9.89 46.51
N ALA A 75 -16.47 8.89 45.79
CA ALA A 75 -17.84 8.39 45.95
C ALA A 75 -18.07 7.75 47.32
N VAL A 76 -17.08 6.98 47.83
CA VAL A 76 -17.08 6.49 49.21
C VAL A 76 -17.11 7.66 50.19
N ALA A 77 -16.30 8.70 49.95
CA ALA A 77 -16.26 9.86 50.84
C ALA A 77 -17.58 10.64 50.86
N LEU A 78 -18.20 10.84 49.70
CA LEU A 78 -19.50 11.49 49.56
C LEU A 78 -20.64 10.67 50.20
N SER A 79 -20.50 9.35 50.28
CA SER A 79 -21.47 8.50 50.99
C SER A 79 -21.35 8.61 52.52
N ASN A 80 -20.23 9.14 53.03
CA ASN A 80 -19.89 9.19 54.45
C ASN A 80 -19.39 10.59 54.88
N VAL A 81 -19.95 11.66 54.31
CA VAL A 81 -19.43 13.03 54.48
C VAL A 81 -19.32 13.42 55.95
N ASP A 82 -20.38 13.20 56.74
CA ASP A 82 -20.41 13.63 58.14
C ASP A 82 -19.31 12.94 58.96
N GLU A 83 -19.18 11.61 58.83
CA GLU A 83 -18.15 10.83 59.52
C GLU A 83 -16.72 11.23 59.11
N ILE A 84 -16.50 11.54 57.82
CA ILE A 84 -15.20 12.01 57.32
C ILE A 84 -14.88 13.39 57.85
N VAL A 85 -15.85 14.32 57.84
CA VAL A 85 -15.67 15.68 58.34
C VAL A 85 -15.36 15.67 59.83
N GLU A 86 -16.09 14.88 60.63
CA GLU A 86 -15.81 14.72 62.05
C GLU A 86 -14.40 14.17 62.30
N LEU A 87 -14.00 13.13 61.56
CA LEU A 87 -12.67 12.54 61.66
C LEU A 87 -11.58 13.55 61.32
N ILE A 88 -11.73 14.32 60.23
CA ILE A 88 -10.78 15.37 59.82
C ILE A 88 -10.71 16.47 60.87
N LYS A 89 -11.86 16.94 61.40
CA LYS A 89 -11.90 17.98 62.45
C LYS A 89 -11.25 17.53 63.77
N SER A 90 -11.24 16.22 64.05
CA SER A 90 -10.62 15.66 65.26
C SER A 90 -9.09 15.49 65.16
N ALA A 91 -8.52 15.54 63.95
CA ALA A 91 -7.10 15.36 63.72
C ALA A 91 -6.34 16.69 63.86
N GLN A 92 -5.15 16.67 64.46
CA GLN A 92 -4.33 17.87 64.64
C GLN A 92 -3.58 18.26 63.37
N THR A 93 -3.30 17.30 62.48
CA THR A 93 -2.57 17.53 61.23
C THR A 93 -3.19 16.79 60.04
N PRO A 94 -2.96 17.26 58.79
CA PRO A 94 -3.39 16.53 57.60
C PRO A 94 -2.80 15.12 57.50
N ALA A 95 -1.55 14.93 57.95
CA ALA A 95 -0.90 13.63 57.97
C ALA A 95 -1.60 12.65 58.93
N GLU A 96 -2.00 13.13 60.11
CA GLU A 96 -2.77 12.34 61.07
C GLU A 96 -4.16 11.98 60.52
N ALA A 97 -4.86 12.94 59.90
CA ALA A 97 -6.16 12.70 59.25
C ALA A 97 -6.05 11.63 58.17
N LYS A 98 -4.98 11.68 57.36
CA LYS A 98 -4.70 10.71 56.30
C LYS A 98 -4.57 9.29 56.86
N ILE A 99 -3.77 9.10 57.92
CA ILE A 99 -3.59 7.80 58.57
C ILE A 99 -4.93 7.29 59.13
N LYS A 100 -5.70 8.15 59.82
CA LYS A 100 -7.01 7.79 60.38
C LYS A 100 -8.00 7.35 59.30
N LEU A 101 -8.09 8.09 58.18
CA LEU A 101 -8.96 7.78 57.06
C LEU A 101 -8.62 6.42 56.40
N MET A 102 -7.32 6.10 56.26
CA MET A 102 -6.85 4.84 55.68
C MET A 102 -7.05 3.64 56.63
N SER A 103 -6.94 3.86 57.95
CA SER A 103 -7.12 2.78 58.94
C SER A 103 -8.56 2.32 59.13
N ARG A 104 -9.53 3.18 58.79
CA ARG A 104 -10.95 2.90 58.96
C ARG A 104 -11.50 2.15 57.75
N VAL A 105 -12.49 1.29 58.02
CA VAL A 105 -13.28 0.63 56.97
C VAL A 105 -14.57 1.42 56.76
N TRP A 106 -14.88 1.71 55.50
CA TRP A 106 -16.00 2.52 55.07
C TRP A 106 -17.07 1.66 54.37
N ARG A 107 -18.30 2.16 54.31
CA ARG A 107 -19.39 1.54 53.57
C ARG A 107 -19.97 2.51 52.55
N SER A 108 -20.21 2.05 51.34
CA SER A 108 -20.86 2.86 50.31
C SER A 108 -21.69 1.93 49.44
N LYS A 109 -23.02 2.02 49.61
CA LYS A 109 -23.96 1.22 48.84
C LYS A 109 -23.81 1.45 47.33
N LEU A 110 -23.56 2.70 46.93
CA LEU A 110 -23.28 3.05 45.54
C LEU A 110 -22.08 2.28 44.99
N VAL A 111 -20.94 2.31 45.68
CA VAL A 111 -19.72 1.63 45.22
C VAL A 111 -19.88 0.12 45.28
N GLU A 112 -20.52 -0.41 46.32
CA GLU A 112 -20.86 -1.83 46.43
C GLU A 112 -21.74 -2.30 45.26
N GLU A 113 -22.79 -1.56 44.90
CA GLU A 113 -23.64 -1.87 43.74
C GLU A 113 -22.89 -1.75 42.41
N MET A 114 -22.02 -0.73 42.26
CA MET A 114 -21.21 -0.52 41.06
C MET A 114 -20.26 -1.69 40.82
N LEU A 115 -19.54 -2.11 41.86
CA LEU A 115 -18.58 -3.20 41.78
C LEU A 115 -19.26 -4.57 41.73
N ALA A 116 -20.44 -4.75 42.36
CA ALA A 116 -21.19 -5.99 42.25
C ALA A 116 -21.68 -6.28 40.82
N ARG A 117 -21.94 -5.23 40.02
CA ARG A 117 -22.27 -5.38 38.59
C ARG A 117 -21.08 -5.91 37.76
N ALA A 118 -19.86 -5.64 38.20
CA ALA A 118 -18.65 -6.29 37.69
C ALA A 118 -18.45 -7.64 38.42
N SER A 119 -19.19 -8.67 38.01
CA SER A 119 -19.35 -9.92 38.77
C SER A 119 -18.03 -10.64 39.11
N GLY A 120 -17.88 -11.09 40.37
CA GLY A 120 -16.85 -12.06 40.80
C GLY A 120 -15.40 -11.55 40.73
N ASP A 121 -14.48 -12.39 40.23
CA ASP A 121 -13.05 -12.05 40.00
C ASP A 121 -12.84 -10.83 39.08
N GLN A 122 -13.89 -10.34 38.43
CA GLN A 122 -13.81 -9.17 37.55
C GLN A 122 -13.69 -7.86 38.31
N ALA A 123 -14.08 -7.76 39.59
CA ALA A 123 -13.86 -6.56 40.38
C ALA A 123 -12.35 -6.19 40.46
N GLU A 124 -11.46 -7.20 40.48
CA GLU A 124 -10.02 -6.98 40.39
C GLU A 124 -9.59 -6.37 39.05
N ALA A 125 -10.33 -6.64 37.97
CA ALA A 125 -10.04 -6.08 36.65
C ALA A 125 -10.32 -4.57 36.55
N PHE A 126 -11.04 -3.96 37.50
CA PHE A 126 -11.28 -2.51 37.54
C PHE A 126 -10.24 -1.76 38.37
N ARG A 127 -9.42 -2.48 39.15
CA ARG A 127 -8.42 -1.88 40.03
C ARG A 127 -7.16 -1.50 39.27
N PRO A 128 -6.43 -0.46 39.69
CA PRO A 128 -5.08 -0.18 39.22
C PRO A 128 -4.13 -1.36 39.48
N GLU A 129 -3.22 -1.65 38.54
CA GLU A 129 -2.32 -2.83 38.60
C GLU A 129 -1.36 -2.80 39.79
N ASN A 130 -0.99 -1.61 40.27
CA ASN A 130 -0.02 -1.43 41.35
C ASN A 130 -0.67 -1.23 42.73
N LEU A 131 -1.99 -1.45 42.84
CA LEU A 131 -2.71 -1.26 44.10
C LEU A 131 -2.65 -2.53 44.96
N SER A 132 -2.14 -2.40 46.19
CA SER A 132 -2.15 -3.49 47.18
C SER A 132 -3.56 -4.03 47.43
N LYS A 133 -3.69 -5.35 47.61
CA LYS A 133 -4.96 -6.05 47.85
C LYS A 133 -5.66 -5.63 49.14
N GLU A 134 -4.95 -4.97 50.05
CA GLU A 134 -5.51 -4.47 51.30
C GLU A 134 -6.44 -3.25 51.12
N PHE A 135 -6.35 -2.55 49.99
CA PHE A 135 -7.19 -1.38 49.68
C PHE A 135 -8.38 -1.75 48.79
N GLY A 136 -9.33 -0.84 48.62
CA GLY A 136 -10.54 -1.05 47.84
C GLY A 136 -11.62 -1.83 48.61
N LEU A 137 -12.60 -2.36 47.88
CA LEU A 137 -13.69 -3.15 48.46
C LEU A 137 -13.20 -4.55 48.86
N GLY A 138 -13.35 -4.91 50.14
CA GLY A 138 -13.15 -6.27 50.65
C GLY A 138 -14.36 -6.76 51.45
N ASN A 139 -14.28 -7.96 52.02
CA ASN A 139 -15.40 -8.60 52.74
C ASN A 139 -15.94 -7.75 53.92
N SER A 140 -15.06 -7.04 54.62
CA SER A 140 -15.42 -6.19 55.76
C SER A 140 -15.95 -4.81 55.38
N GLY A 141 -15.81 -4.41 54.11
CA GLY A 141 -16.11 -3.07 53.60
C GLY A 141 -14.95 -2.48 52.81
N TYR A 142 -14.98 -1.17 52.61
CA TYR A 142 -14.05 -0.44 51.76
C TYR A 142 -12.86 0.14 52.52
N ARG A 143 -11.64 -0.03 52.02
CA ARG A 143 -10.42 0.58 52.57
C ARG A 143 -9.81 1.60 51.60
N LEU A 144 -9.68 2.85 52.05
CA LEU A 144 -9.12 3.92 51.24
C LEU A 144 -7.60 3.75 51.08
N SER A 145 -7.13 3.89 49.85
CA SER A 145 -5.70 3.96 49.53
C SER A 145 -5.11 5.35 49.81
N GLU A 146 -3.79 5.42 49.87
CA GLU A 146 -3.06 6.68 50.05
C GLU A 146 -3.46 7.77 49.04
N THR A 147 -3.56 7.40 47.76
CA THR A 147 -3.93 8.31 46.67
C THR A 147 -5.36 8.82 46.83
N GLN A 148 -6.30 7.96 47.19
CA GLN A 148 -7.70 8.36 47.40
C GLN A 148 -7.81 9.31 48.60
N THR A 149 -7.17 8.97 49.72
CA THR A 149 -7.22 9.79 50.93
C THR A 149 -6.63 11.18 50.69
N GLN A 150 -5.52 11.27 49.96
CA GLN A 150 -4.95 12.55 49.55
C GLN A 150 -5.97 13.38 48.74
N ARG A 151 -6.66 12.76 47.78
CA ARG A 151 -7.69 13.44 46.96
C ARG A 151 -8.92 13.85 47.75
N ILE A 152 -9.31 13.08 48.76
CA ILE A 152 -10.41 13.42 49.68
C ILE A 152 -10.04 14.66 50.51
N LEU A 153 -8.80 14.73 51.03
CA LEU A 153 -8.33 15.88 51.80
C LEU A 153 -8.16 17.15 50.94
N GLU A 154 -7.87 17.00 49.65
CA GLU A 154 -7.79 18.10 48.67
C GLU A 154 -9.17 18.56 48.15
N MET A 155 -10.25 17.87 48.55
CA MET A 155 -11.59 18.18 48.07
C MET A 155 -12.07 19.55 48.58
N GLN A 156 -12.63 20.35 47.67
CA GLN A 156 -13.20 21.66 48.01
C GLN A 156 -14.65 21.52 48.47
N LEU A 157 -15.07 22.33 49.45
CA LEU A 157 -16.43 22.29 50.01
C LEU A 157 -17.56 22.42 48.97
N GLN A 158 -17.34 23.14 47.87
CA GLN A 158 -18.32 23.27 46.77
C GLN A 158 -18.70 21.92 46.14
N ARG A 159 -17.82 20.91 46.22
CA ARG A 159 -18.08 19.54 45.72
C ARG A 159 -19.12 18.79 46.53
N LEU A 160 -19.48 19.29 47.72
CA LEU A 160 -20.52 18.71 48.57
C LEU A 160 -21.93 19.12 48.15
N THR A 161 -22.09 20.08 47.22
CA THR A 161 -23.41 20.41 46.67
C THR A 161 -23.98 19.24 45.87
N GLY A 162 -25.29 19.00 45.95
CA GLY A 162 -25.92 17.82 45.31
C GLY A 162 -25.57 17.68 43.82
N LEU A 163 -25.59 18.78 43.08
CA LEU A 163 -25.23 18.78 41.65
C LEU A 163 -23.79 18.32 41.38
N GLU A 164 -22.84 18.73 42.23
CA GLU A 164 -21.43 18.32 42.08
C GLU A 164 -21.22 16.86 42.50
N GLN A 165 -21.96 16.38 43.51
CA GLN A 165 -21.97 14.97 43.87
C GLN A 165 -22.51 14.11 42.72
N ASP A 166 -23.64 14.51 42.14
CA ASP A 166 -24.26 13.81 41.01
C ASP A 166 -23.31 13.74 39.81
N LYS A 167 -22.56 14.81 39.53
CA LYS A 167 -21.53 14.82 38.48
C LYS A 167 -20.40 13.83 38.75
N ILE A 168 -19.89 13.77 39.98
CA ILE A 168 -18.83 12.81 40.36
C ILE A 168 -19.33 11.37 40.19
N VAL A 169 -20.56 11.11 40.63
CA VAL A 169 -21.18 9.78 40.50
C VAL A 169 -21.45 9.42 39.03
N ALA A 170 -21.88 10.38 38.21
CA ALA A 170 -22.05 10.18 36.77
C ALA A 170 -20.72 9.90 36.08
N GLU A 171 -19.68 10.69 36.36
CA GLU A 171 -18.33 10.46 35.82
C GLU A 171 -17.80 9.09 36.23
N TYR A 172 -18.02 8.68 37.49
CA TYR A 172 -17.62 7.36 37.96
C TYR A 172 -18.30 6.25 37.14
N LYS A 173 -19.61 6.34 36.92
CA LYS A 173 -20.36 5.37 36.08
C LYS A 173 -19.78 5.29 34.67
N GLU A 174 -19.58 6.43 34.02
CA GLU A 174 -19.03 6.49 32.65
C GLU A 174 -17.62 5.87 32.58
N VAL A 175 -16.77 6.14 33.57
CA VAL A 175 -15.42 5.55 33.63
C VAL A 175 -15.49 4.03 33.84
N MET A 176 -16.40 3.54 34.68
CA MET A 176 -16.62 2.10 34.87
C MET A 176 -17.11 1.44 33.58
N ASP A 177 -18.07 2.03 32.88
CA ASP A 177 -18.55 1.51 31.59
C ASP A 177 -17.41 1.49 30.56
N LYS A 178 -16.56 2.53 30.53
CA LYS A 178 -15.37 2.57 29.66
C LYS A 178 -14.37 1.45 30.01
N ILE A 179 -14.11 1.19 31.29
CA ILE A 179 -13.22 0.11 31.72
C ILE A 179 -13.79 -1.25 31.26
N ALA A 180 -15.08 -1.49 31.48
CA ALA A 180 -15.75 -2.71 31.07
C ALA A 180 -15.64 -2.94 29.55
N ASP A 181 -15.87 -1.90 28.75
CA ASP A 181 -15.74 -1.98 27.30
C ASP A 181 -14.30 -2.27 26.86
N LEU A 182 -13.31 -1.60 27.46
CA LEU A 182 -11.90 -1.83 27.16
C LEU A 182 -11.44 -3.24 27.53
N LEU A 183 -11.90 -3.79 28.65
CA LEU A 183 -11.64 -5.17 29.04
C LEU A 183 -12.26 -6.16 28.05
N ASP A 184 -13.48 -5.89 27.58
CA ASP A 184 -14.14 -6.72 26.57
C ASP A 184 -13.40 -6.65 25.22
N ILE A 185 -12.92 -5.46 24.81
CA ILE A 185 -12.07 -5.28 23.61
C ILE A 185 -10.78 -6.11 23.73
N LEU A 186 -10.10 -6.05 24.87
CA LEU A 186 -8.81 -6.71 25.05
C LEU A 186 -8.93 -8.22 25.23
N SER A 187 -10.06 -8.71 25.75
CA SER A 187 -10.32 -10.15 25.89
C SER A 187 -10.79 -10.83 24.60
N LYS A 188 -11.38 -10.08 23.65
CA LYS A 188 -11.92 -10.61 22.39
C LYS A 188 -11.16 -10.08 21.17
N PRO A 189 -10.27 -10.89 20.55
CA PRO A 189 -9.53 -10.49 19.34
C PRO A 189 -10.42 -10.03 18.17
N GLU A 190 -11.64 -10.53 18.10
CA GLU A 190 -12.65 -10.14 17.11
C GLU A 190 -13.05 -8.67 17.24
N ARG A 191 -13.12 -8.13 18.46
CA ARG A 191 -13.41 -6.72 18.71
C ARG A 191 -12.28 -5.81 18.25
N VAL A 192 -11.03 -6.21 18.46
CA VAL A 192 -9.88 -5.48 17.91
C VAL A 192 -9.95 -5.46 16.38
N THR A 193 -10.34 -6.59 15.77
CA THR A 193 -10.49 -6.68 14.31
C THR A 193 -11.61 -5.79 13.80
N SER A 194 -12.75 -5.72 14.49
CA SER A 194 -13.87 -4.85 14.08
C SER A 194 -13.50 -3.36 14.17
N ILE A 195 -12.74 -2.96 15.20
CA ILE A 195 -12.18 -1.60 15.32
C ILE A 195 -11.28 -1.29 14.13
N ILE A 196 -10.34 -2.19 13.79
CA ILE A 196 -9.43 -1.98 12.65
C ILE A 196 -10.22 -1.86 11.34
N VAL A 197 -11.24 -2.70 11.13
CA VAL A 197 -12.08 -2.62 9.92
C VAL A 197 -12.84 -1.31 9.85
N ALA A 198 -13.40 -0.84 10.97
CA ALA A 198 -14.11 0.44 11.03
C ALA A 198 -13.17 1.61 10.69
N GLU A 199 -11.99 1.67 11.33
CA GLU A 199 -10.98 2.69 11.07
C GLU A 199 -10.49 2.67 9.60
N LEU A 200 -10.26 1.49 9.02
CA LEU A 200 -9.86 1.37 7.61
C LEU A 200 -10.97 1.81 6.64
N LYS A 201 -12.24 1.54 6.97
CA LYS A 201 -13.39 2.05 6.19
C LYS A 201 -13.49 3.56 6.27
N GLU A 202 -13.28 4.13 7.44
CA GLU A 202 -13.26 5.58 7.63
C GLU A 202 -12.14 6.24 6.82
N ILE A 203 -10.91 5.71 6.91
CA ILE A 203 -9.77 6.18 6.11
C ILE A 203 -10.07 6.08 4.61
N LYS A 204 -10.66 4.96 4.15
CA LYS A 204 -11.08 4.81 2.76
C LYS A 204 -12.11 5.86 2.36
N SER A 205 -13.05 6.21 3.24
CA SER A 205 -14.07 7.22 2.97
C SER A 205 -13.49 8.64 2.93
N GLN A 206 -12.52 8.94 3.80
CA GLN A 206 -11.91 10.27 3.90
C GLN A 206 -10.88 10.54 2.80
N PHE A 207 -10.11 9.52 2.42
CA PHE A 207 -8.93 9.68 1.56
C PHE A 207 -9.00 8.90 0.24
N GLY A 208 -10.08 8.17 -0.03
CA GLY A 208 -10.23 7.39 -1.25
C GLY A 208 -10.42 8.27 -2.49
N ASP A 209 -9.70 7.98 -3.56
CA ASP A 209 -9.83 8.64 -4.86
C ASP A 209 -10.08 7.64 -6.00
N LYS A 210 -10.45 8.17 -7.18
CA LYS A 210 -10.62 7.35 -8.39
C LYS A 210 -9.25 7.03 -8.99
N ARG A 211 -9.09 5.80 -9.48
CA ARG A 211 -7.91 5.36 -10.22
C ARG A 211 -7.67 6.29 -11.42
N ARG A 212 -6.43 6.77 -11.55
CA ARG A 212 -5.99 7.68 -12.63
C ARG A 212 -5.38 6.94 -13.83
N SER A 213 -4.71 5.81 -13.59
CA SER A 213 -4.04 5.01 -14.62
C SER A 213 -4.90 3.84 -15.08
N GLU A 214 -4.87 3.54 -16.37
CA GLU A 214 -5.48 2.36 -16.97
C GLU A 214 -4.46 1.23 -17.08
N ILE A 215 -4.91 -0.03 -16.90
CA ILE A 215 -4.08 -1.21 -17.12
C ILE A 215 -4.55 -1.88 -18.40
N VAL A 216 -3.73 -1.81 -19.43
CA VAL A 216 -3.96 -2.48 -20.71
C VAL A 216 -3.20 -3.80 -20.68
N VAL A 217 -3.94 -4.93 -20.68
CA VAL A 217 -3.36 -6.28 -20.50
C VAL A 217 -2.52 -6.72 -21.69
N SER A 218 -2.87 -6.26 -22.90
CA SER A 218 -2.08 -6.47 -24.12
C SER A 218 -1.46 -5.15 -24.57
N GLY A 219 -0.33 -4.78 -23.97
CA GLY A 219 0.58 -3.89 -24.68
C GLY A 219 1.04 -4.65 -25.92
N GLN A 220 0.78 -4.13 -27.12
CA GLN A 220 1.38 -4.70 -28.33
C GLN A 220 2.90 -4.72 -28.10
N GLU A 221 3.49 -5.91 -27.92
CA GLU A 221 4.93 -6.04 -28.07
C GLU A 221 5.22 -5.66 -29.51
N MET A 222 5.73 -4.44 -29.70
CA MET A 222 5.97 -3.91 -31.03
C MET A 222 7.04 -4.77 -31.70
N SER A 223 6.65 -5.42 -32.79
CA SER A 223 7.60 -6.12 -33.64
C SER A 223 8.41 -5.10 -34.45
N ILE A 224 9.59 -5.50 -34.95
CA ILE A 224 10.36 -4.64 -35.87
C ILE A 224 9.53 -4.35 -37.14
N GLU A 225 8.65 -5.27 -37.54
CA GLU A 225 7.74 -5.11 -38.69
C GLU A 225 6.80 -3.91 -38.49
N ASP A 226 6.29 -3.69 -37.28
CA ASP A 226 5.37 -2.59 -36.96
C ASP A 226 6.00 -1.18 -37.06
N LEU A 227 7.33 -1.11 -37.22
CA LEU A 227 8.09 0.12 -37.41
C LEU A 227 8.34 0.47 -38.87
N ILE A 228 8.06 -0.47 -39.78
CA ILE A 228 8.40 -0.37 -41.19
C ILE A 228 7.12 -0.11 -41.99
N ALA A 229 7.20 0.78 -42.98
CA ALA A 229 6.04 1.05 -43.84
C ALA A 229 5.81 -0.11 -44.79
N ASN A 230 4.57 -0.63 -44.84
CA ASN A 230 4.17 -1.63 -45.81
C ASN A 230 3.92 -0.94 -47.17
N GLU A 231 4.96 -0.84 -47.98
CA GLU A 231 4.97 -0.15 -49.27
C GLU A 231 5.52 -1.03 -50.39
N ASP A 232 5.12 -0.73 -51.63
CA ASP A 232 5.63 -1.41 -52.82
C ASP A 232 7.08 -0.98 -53.09
N VAL A 233 7.96 -1.97 -53.14
CA VAL A 233 9.39 -1.80 -53.42
C VAL A 233 9.81 -2.68 -54.59
N VAL A 234 10.86 -2.26 -55.29
CA VAL A 234 11.50 -3.07 -56.32
C VAL A 234 12.66 -3.80 -55.69
N VAL A 235 12.62 -5.13 -55.72
CA VAL A 235 13.74 -5.97 -55.32
C VAL A 235 14.52 -6.35 -56.58
N THR A 236 15.83 -6.11 -56.55
CA THR A 236 16.73 -6.43 -57.67
C THR A 236 17.82 -7.37 -57.20
N MET A 237 18.06 -8.42 -57.98
CA MET A 237 19.18 -9.34 -57.80
C MET A 237 20.08 -9.30 -59.04
N SER A 238 21.39 -9.10 -58.84
CA SER A 238 22.38 -9.12 -59.91
C SER A 238 22.87 -10.53 -60.21
N HIS A 239 23.45 -10.72 -61.39
CA HIS A 239 23.99 -12.01 -61.81
C HIS A 239 25.11 -12.54 -60.89
N THR A 240 25.89 -11.63 -60.30
CA THR A 240 26.94 -11.99 -59.31
C THR A 240 26.38 -12.26 -57.90
N GLY A 241 25.06 -12.24 -57.73
CA GLY A 241 24.38 -12.62 -56.49
C GLY A 241 24.23 -11.47 -55.49
N TYR A 242 24.31 -10.21 -55.92
CA TYR A 242 23.97 -9.09 -55.02
C TYR A 242 22.49 -8.80 -55.03
N ILE A 243 21.89 -8.68 -53.84
CA ILE A 243 20.48 -8.32 -53.67
C ILE A 243 20.33 -7.00 -52.91
N LYS A 244 19.36 -6.21 -53.34
CA LYS A 244 18.92 -4.98 -52.67
C LYS A 244 17.44 -4.72 -52.96
N TYR A 245 16.81 -3.91 -52.12
CA TYR A 245 15.51 -3.32 -52.43
C TYR A 245 15.61 -1.80 -52.51
N GLN A 246 14.69 -1.19 -53.26
CA GLN A 246 14.56 0.26 -53.36
C GLN A 246 13.08 0.65 -53.57
N PRO A 247 12.63 1.83 -53.12
CA PRO A 247 11.27 2.29 -53.37
C PRO A 247 10.93 2.33 -54.86
N VAL A 248 9.71 1.95 -55.24
CA VAL A 248 9.24 1.99 -56.65
C VAL A 248 9.38 3.38 -57.27
N ALA A 249 9.26 4.44 -56.46
CA ALA A 249 9.44 5.83 -56.88
C ALA A 249 10.86 6.10 -57.42
N ASP A 250 11.90 5.55 -56.79
CA ASP A 250 13.30 5.76 -57.15
C ASP A 250 13.70 4.97 -58.41
N TYR A 251 12.95 3.92 -58.73
CA TYR A 251 13.17 3.08 -59.92
C TYR A 251 12.49 3.63 -61.19
N ARG A 252 11.56 4.59 -61.09
CA ARG A 252 10.90 5.17 -62.28
C ARG A 252 11.89 5.89 -63.19
N ALA A 253 12.08 5.36 -64.39
CA ALA A 253 12.90 5.96 -65.42
C ALA A 253 12.35 7.32 -65.91
N GLN A 254 13.21 8.33 -65.93
CA GLN A 254 12.97 9.60 -66.59
C GLN A 254 12.93 9.37 -68.12
N LYS A 255 11.77 9.52 -68.76
CA LYS A 255 11.61 9.50 -70.22
C LYS A 255 12.35 10.70 -70.85
N ARG A 256 13.62 10.55 -71.21
CA ARG A 256 14.25 11.32 -72.30
C ARG A 256 15.29 10.46 -73.02
N GLY A 257 15.06 10.23 -74.31
CA GLY A 257 16.05 9.66 -75.21
C GLY A 257 17.23 10.60 -75.39
N GLY A 258 18.44 10.06 -75.27
CA GLY A 258 19.69 10.74 -75.52
C GLY A 258 20.83 9.72 -75.49
N ARG A 259 21.51 9.54 -76.63
CA ARG A 259 22.80 8.86 -76.72
C ARG A 259 23.76 9.50 -75.71
N GLY A 260 24.34 8.70 -74.82
CA GLY A 260 25.34 9.16 -73.86
C GLY A 260 25.50 8.27 -72.62
N LYS A 261 25.65 6.95 -72.80
CA LYS A 261 26.16 6.08 -71.73
C LYS A 261 27.69 6.13 -71.76
N GLN A 262 28.31 7.06 -71.03
CA GLN A 262 29.61 6.78 -70.44
C GLN A 262 29.36 6.22 -69.06
N ALA A 263 29.35 4.88 -69.02
CA ALA A 263 29.36 4.11 -67.79
C ALA A 263 30.64 4.49 -67.02
N THR A 264 30.45 5.01 -65.81
CA THR A 264 31.48 5.01 -64.78
C THR A 264 31.98 3.57 -64.63
N ALA A 265 33.30 3.40 -64.68
CA ALA A 265 34.01 2.13 -64.81
C ALA A 265 33.45 1.01 -63.91
N THR A 266 32.67 0.12 -64.51
CA THR A 266 32.39 -1.21 -63.98
C THR A 266 33.62 -2.08 -64.22
N LYS A 267 34.24 -2.55 -63.14
CA LYS A 267 34.88 -3.87 -63.20
C LYS A 267 33.73 -4.86 -63.39
N GLU A 268 33.66 -5.40 -64.61
CA GLU A 268 32.91 -6.57 -65.06
C GLU A 268 31.37 -6.45 -65.05
N ASP A 269 30.75 -7.06 -66.06
CA ASP A 269 29.35 -6.91 -66.49
C ASP A 269 28.33 -7.50 -65.48
N ASP A 270 28.18 -6.88 -64.31
CA ASP A 270 27.12 -7.27 -63.37
C ASP A 270 25.78 -6.62 -63.77
N PHE A 271 24.94 -7.37 -64.48
CA PHE A 271 23.59 -6.96 -64.87
C PHE A 271 22.53 -7.50 -63.90
N ILE A 272 21.33 -6.90 -63.94
CA ILE A 272 20.20 -7.37 -63.14
C ILE A 272 19.65 -8.64 -63.78
N GLU A 273 19.68 -9.76 -63.06
CA GLU A 273 19.15 -11.05 -63.50
C GLU A 273 17.67 -11.18 -63.15
N ASN A 274 17.30 -10.86 -61.90
CA ASN A 274 15.91 -10.91 -61.44
C ASN A 274 15.45 -9.53 -60.93
N LEU A 275 14.22 -9.17 -61.33
CA LEU A 275 13.53 -7.98 -60.86
C LEU A 275 12.06 -8.31 -60.64
N PHE A 276 11.56 -7.99 -59.45
CA PHE A 276 10.15 -8.11 -59.13
C PHE A 276 9.72 -6.99 -58.18
N ILE A 277 8.42 -6.71 -58.18
CA ILE A 277 7.79 -5.79 -57.24
C ILE A 277 7.23 -6.65 -56.11
N ALA A 278 7.58 -6.29 -54.88
CA ALA A 278 7.06 -6.91 -53.67
C ALA A 278 6.79 -5.82 -52.64
N LYS A 279 6.06 -6.13 -51.59
CA LYS A 279 5.94 -5.22 -50.46
C LYS A 279 7.05 -5.46 -49.46
N THR A 280 7.42 -4.43 -48.70
CA THR A 280 8.45 -4.54 -47.64
C THR A 280 8.17 -5.66 -46.63
N HIS A 281 6.90 -6.03 -46.42
CA HIS A 281 6.47 -7.07 -45.47
C HIS A 281 6.29 -8.45 -46.12
N ASP A 282 6.42 -8.57 -47.44
CA ASP A 282 6.30 -9.84 -48.14
C ASP A 282 7.55 -10.70 -47.88
N TYR A 283 7.43 -12.01 -48.13
CA TYR A 283 8.55 -12.92 -48.00
C TYR A 283 9.26 -13.08 -49.33
N VAL A 284 10.59 -13.08 -49.27
CA VAL A 284 11.45 -13.43 -50.38
C VAL A 284 11.93 -14.86 -50.16
N LEU A 285 11.49 -15.77 -51.01
CA LEU A 285 11.87 -17.17 -51.01
C LEU A 285 13.10 -17.37 -51.89
N CYS A 286 14.18 -17.82 -51.26
CA CYS A 286 15.49 -18.02 -51.84
C CYS A 286 15.79 -19.52 -52.02
N PHE A 287 15.87 -19.97 -53.26
CA PHE A 287 16.07 -21.38 -53.61
C PHE A 287 17.54 -21.66 -53.93
N SER A 288 18.11 -22.67 -53.26
CA SER A 288 19.49 -23.14 -53.50
C SER A 288 19.54 -24.29 -54.51
N ASN A 289 20.69 -24.49 -55.16
CA ASN A 289 20.97 -25.65 -56.03
C ASN A 289 20.94 -27.01 -55.28
N LYS A 290 20.91 -27.00 -53.95
CA LYS A 290 20.78 -28.20 -53.11
C LYS A 290 19.33 -28.53 -52.74
N GLY A 291 18.35 -27.86 -53.38
CA GLY A 291 16.93 -28.08 -53.12
C GLY A 291 16.45 -27.57 -51.76
N ARG A 292 17.19 -26.64 -51.13
CA ARG A 292 16.75 -25.96 -49.89
C ARG A 292 16.15 -24.59 -50.19
N VAL A 293 15.11 -24.24 -49.42
CA VAL A 293 14.48 -22.91 -49.43
C VAL A 293 14.87 -22.17 -48.15
N HIS A 294 15.31 -20.94 -48.32
CA HIS A 294 15.46 -19.95 -47.26
C HIS A 294 14.42 -18.86 -47.49
N TRP A 295 13.91 -18.25 -46.43
CA TRP A 295 13.01 -17.10 -46.54
C TRP A 295 13.53 -15.97 -45.67
N LEU A 296 13.34 -14.75 -46.15
CA LEU A 296 13.57 -13.52 -45.40
C LEU A 296 12.49 -12.50 -45.78
N LYS A 297 12.19 -11.57 -44.90
CA LYS A 297 11.30 -10.45 -45.22
C LYS A 297 12.01 -9.48 -46.15
N VAL A 298 11.26 -8.83 -47.04
CA VAL A 298 11.86 -7.85 -47.96
C VAL A 298 12.59 -6.72 -47.21
N TYR A 299 12.08 -6.26 -46.07
CA TYR A 299 12.75 -5.23 -45.27
C TYR A 299 14.09 -5.67 -44.65
N GLU A 300 14.38 -6.97 -44.60
CA GLU A 300 15.66 -7.51 -44.08
C GLU A 300 16.77 -7.47 -45.14
N ILE A 301 16.41 -7.31 -46.41
CA ILE A 301 17.34 -7.06 -47.52
C ILE A 301 17.92 -5.65 -47.35
N PRO A 302 19.18 -5.36 -47.71
CA PRO A 302 19.68 -4.00 -47.64
C PRO A 302 18.92 -3.06 -48.59
N GLN A 303 18.42 -1.95 -48.03
CA GLN A 303 17.94 -0.83 -48.83
C GLN A 303 19.12 -0.18 -49.55
N GLY A 304 19.00 0.04 -50.86
CA GLY A 304 20.08 0.57 -51.67
C GLY A 304 19.61 1.58 -52.71
N SER A 305 20.42 2.61 -52.96
CA SER A 305 20.23 3.48 -54.12
C SER A 305 20.63 2.76 -55.41
N ARG A 306 20.27 3.32 -56.57
CA ARG A 306 20.58 2.74 -57.88
C ARG A 306 22.06 2.37 -58.07
N GLY A 307 22.99 3.17 -57.54
CA GLY A 307 24.44 2.95 -57.64
C GLY A 307 25.06 2.06 -56.57
N SER A 308 24.31 1.68 -55.54
CA SER A 308 24.79 0.79 -54.47
C SER A 308 24.78 -0.67 -54.92
N ARG A 309 25.73 -1.47 -54.44
CA ARG A 309 25.81 -2.90 -54.78
C ARG A 309 24.83 -3.76 -53.97
N GLY A 310 24.43 -3.34 -52.78
CA GLY A 310 23.63 -4.20 -51.88
C GLY A 310 24.51 -5.23 -51.16
N SER A 311 23.90 -6.33 -50.73
CA SER A 311 24.57 -7.42 -49.99
C SER A 311 24.65 -8.66 -50.86
N GLN A 312 25.76 -9.39 -50.74
CA GLN A 312 25.99 -10.60 -51.49
C GLN A 312 25.26 -11.78 -50.86
N LEU A 313 24.51 -12.53 -51.66
CA LEU A 313 23.80 -13.74 -51.27
C LEU A 313 24.11 -14.87 -52.26
N SER A 314 24.48 -16.04 -51.72
CA SER A 314 24.84 -17.22 -52.49
C SER A 314 23.62 -18.11 -52.76
N ILE A 315 22.73 -17.70 -53.68
CA ILE A 315 21.45 -18.36 -53.99
C ILE A 315 21.24 -18.46 -55.52
N VAL A 316 20.36 -19.35 -55.95
CA VAL A 316 20.16 -19.72 -57.36
C VAL A 316 18.88 -19.13 -57.97
N ALA A 317 17.81 -18.98 -57.18
CA ALA A 317 16.58 -18.34 -57.65
C ALA A 317 15.86 -17.64 -56.51
N VAL A 318 15.10 -16.60 -56.84
CA VAL A 318 14.34 -15.79 -55.90
C VAL A 318 12.90 -15.63 -56.40
N ALA A 319 11.93 -15.90 -55.53
CA ALA A 319 10.52 -15.61 -55.76
C ALA A 319 9.98 -14.76 -54.59
N ALA A 320 9.04 -13.86 -54.87
CA ALA A 320 8.30 -13.15 -53.84
C ALA A 320 6.89 -13.74 -53.72
N GLU A 321 6.43 -13.92 -52.49
CA GLU A 321 5.06 -14.31 -52.14
C GLU A 321 4.53 -13.39 -51.03
#